data_AF-A0A357KZ05-F1
#
_entry.id   AF-A0A357KZ05-F1
#
_cell.length_a   1.000
_cell.length_b   1.000
_cell.length_c   1.000
_cell.angle_alpha   90.00
_cell.angle_beta   90.00
_cell.angle_gamma   90.00
#
_symmetry.space_group_name_H-M   'P 1'
#
loop_
_entity.id
_entity.type
_entity.pdbx_description
1 polymer ?
#
loop_
_entity_poly.entity_id
_entity_poly.type
_entity_poly.pdbx_seq_one_letter_code
_entity_poly.pdbx_strand_id
1 'polypeptide(L)'
;GTPGTPAAPTIKSLDAAFERLMKQPLTEGDPTELIEQYRQLARVMGDEGAKQSAIDYVSGRIQALELRAKLLETQSAIDRLERANEEAGSGYVAAVSRLARTRDYLVVGRLLPSTIYDGTRLPLLYRLVSIDSAVARTLAYITPEPELDLDAKANAIVGILTDKPTETTEMVSVIRPTVVDVLQAAPGNE
;
A
#
# COMPACT_ATOMS: atom_id res chain seq x y z
N GLY A 1 57.22 -18.74 -10.97
CA GLY A 1 56.67 -18.20 -9.72
C GLY A 1 55.27 -18.72 -9.57
N THR A 2 54.99 -19.42 -8.48
CA THR A 2 53.67 -19.97 -8.18
C THR A 2 52.69 -18.81 -7.91
N PRO A 3 51.49 -18.78 -8.50
CA PRO A 3 50.50 -17.75 -8.18
C PRO A 3 50.03 -17.96 -6.73
N GLY A 4 50.16 -16.91 -5.91
CA GLY A 4 49.77 -16.95 -4.51
C GLY A 4 48.27 -17.13 -4.35
N THR A 5 47.89 -18.11 -3.54
CA THR A 5 46.53 -18.30 -3.02
C THR A 5 46.01 -16.96 -2.46
N PRO A 6 44.79 -16.51 -2.80
CA PRO A 6 44.24 -15.29 -2.21
C PRO A 6 44.22 -15.46 -0.67
N ALA A 7 44.84 -14.53 0.03
CA ALA A 7 44.89 -14.53 1.49
C ALA A 7 43.46 -14.51 2.05
N ALA A 8 43.20 -15.32 3.08
CA ALA A 8 41.91 -15.35 3.76
C ALA A 8 41.48 -13.94 4.21
N PRO A 9 40.19 -13.59 4.09
CA PRO A 9 39.73 -12.25 4.43
C PRO A 9 40.02 -11.93 5.90
N THR A 10 40.78 -10.86 6.12
CA THR A 10 41.08 -10.36 7.45
C THR A 10 39.90 -9.56 8.01
N ILE A 11 39.77 -9.48 9.34
CA ILE A 11 38.75 -8.64 9.99
C ILE A 11 38.80 -7.18 9.48
N LYS A 12 40.01 -6.65 9.24
CA LYS A 12 40.23 -5.30 8.71
C LYS A 12 39.68 -5.12 7.30
N SER A 13 39.82 -6.11 6.42
CA SER A 13 39.25 -6.06 5.07
C SER A 13 37.73 -6.18 5.08
N LEU A 14 37.17 -6.99 5.98
CA LEU A 14 35.73 -7.09 6.15
C LEU A 14 35.13 -5.81 6.72
N ASP A 15 35.81 -5.16 7.67
CA ASP A 15 35.38 -3.87 8.23
C ASP A 15 35.39 -2.78 7.15
N ALA A 16 36.42 -2.73 6.30
CA ALA A 16 36.46 -1.79 5.19
C ALA A 16 35.32 -2.01 4.18
N ALA A 17 34.97 -3.27 3.90
CA ALA A 17 33.83 -3.61 3.05
C ALA A 17 32.50 -3.23 3.72
N PHE A 18 32.34 -3.50 5.02
CA PHE A 18 31.18 -3.11 5.81
C PHE A 18 30.96 -1.61 5.78
N GLU A 19 31.98 -0.82 6.11
CA GLU A 19 31.88 0.64 6.15
C GLU A 19 31.57 1.23 4.77
N ARG A 20 32.05 0.60 3.70
CA ARG A 20 31.70 1.01 2.32
C ARG A 20 30.22 0.74 2.03
N LEU A 21 29.74 -0.47 2.33
CA LEU A 21 28.36 -0.86 2.09
C LEU A 21 27.38 -0.04 2.92
N MET A 22 27.68 0.22 4.19
CA MET A 22 26.80 0.98 5.08
C MET A 22 26.67 2.46 4.70
N LYS A 23 27.64 3.01 3.96
CA LYS A 23 27.57 4.37 3.41
C LYS A 23 26.79 4.46 2.09
N GLN A 24 26.52 3.32 1.45
CA GLN A 24 25.73 3.29 0.23
C GLN A 24 24.24 3.48 0.55
N PRO A 25 23.48 4.15 -0.33
CA PRO A 25 22.02 4.21 -0.23
C PRO A 25 21.43 2.82 -0.05
N LEU A 26 20.31 2.71 0.68
CA LEU A 26 19.67 1.41 0.95
C LEU A 26 19.24 0.66 -0.32
N THR A 27 19.11 1.35 -1.45
CA THR A 27 18.77 0.78 -2.76
C THR A 27 19.95 0.13 -3.48
N GLU A 28 21.17 0.25 -2.94
CA GLU A 28 22.40 -0.21 -3.56
C GLU A 28 23.19 -1.14 -2.63
N GLY A 29 23.83 -2.14 -3.22
CA GLY A 29 24.72 -3.07 -2.54
C GLY A 29 24.01 -4.19 -1.78
N ASP A 30 24.39 -5.43 -2.07
CA ASP A 30 23.87 -6.63 -1.42
C ASP A 30 24.75 -7.01 -0.20
N PRO A 31 24.20 -7.05 1.03
CA PRO A 31 24.95 -7.44 2.22
C PRO A 31 25.22 -8.96 2.32
N THR A 32 24.56 -9.79 1.51
CA THR A 32 24.53 -11.26 1.68
C THR A 32 25.92 -11.89 1.69
N GLU A 33 26.77 -11.53 0.73
CA GLU A 33 28.12 -12.08 0.66
C GLU A 33 28.96 -11.68 1.89
N LEU A 34 28.82 -10.44 2.35
CA LEU A 34 29.57 -9.93 3.50
C LEU A 34 29.09 -10.56 4.81
N ILE A 35 27.79 -10.84 4.95
CA ILE A 35 27.23 -11.62 6.07
C ILE A 35 27.89 -12.98 6.16
N GLU A 36 27.96 -13.72 5.04
CA GLU A 36 28.57 -15.05 5.01
C GLU A 36 30.07 -15.02 5.35
N GLN A 37 30.79 -14.01 4.88
CA GLN A 37 32.21 -13.84 5.23
C GLN A 37 32.42 -13.57 6.72
N TYR A 38 31.58 -12.72 7.36
CA TYR A 38 31.65 -12.51 8.80
C TYR A 38 31.22 -13.74 9.61
N ARG A 39 30.21 -14.50 9.15
CA ARG A 39 29.81 -15.76 9.78
C ARG A 39 30.94 -16.78 9.73
N GLN A 40 31.65 -16.88 8.60
CA GLN A 40 32.80 -17.76 8.48
C GLN A 40 33.94 -17.33 9.42
N LEU A 41 34.21 -16.04 9.52
CA LEU A 41 35.19 -15.52 10.47
C LEU A 41 34.81 -15.85 11.93
N ALA A 42 33.54 -15.67 12.30
CA ALA A 42 33.04 -15.99 13.64
C ALA A 42 33.22 -17.47 14.00
N ARG A 43 33.00 -18.39 13.05
CA ARG A 43 33.23 -19.83 13.24
C ARG A 43 34.70 -20.13 13.54
N VAL A 44 35.61 -19.63 12.69
CA VAL A 44 37.06 -19.82 12.88
C VAL A 44 37.52 -19.26 14.23
N MET A 45 37.05 -18.06 14.60
CA MET A 45 37.36 -17.46 15.90
C MET A 45 36.87 -18.29 17.09
N GLY A 46 35.70 -18.93 16.96
CA GLY A 46 35.17 -19.85 17.97
C GLY A 46 36.05 -21.10 18.13
N ASP A 47 36.45 -21.71 17.03
CA ASP A 47 37.31 -22.91 17.02
C ASP A 47 38.72 -22.62 17.58
N GLU A 48 39.25 -21.42 17.32
CA GLU A 48 40.57 -20.96 17.81
C GLU A 48 40.53 -20.43 19.26
N GLY A 49 39.37 -20.41 19.92
CA GLY A 49 39.24 -19.94 21.30
C GLY A 49 39.45 -18.44 21.46
N ALA A 50 39.02 -17.64 20.48
CA ALA A 50 39.09 -16.19 20.55
C ALA A 50 38.34 -15.63 21.77
N LYS A 51 38.74 -14.43 22.22
CA LYS A 51 38.06 -13.74 23.33
C LYS A 51 36.61 -13.46 22.98
N GLN A 52 35.71 -13.63 23.95
CA GLN A 52 34.27 -13.36 23.78
C GLN A 52 33.98 -11.97 23.20
N SER A 53 34.71 -10.94 23.63
CA SER A 53 34.53 -9.57 23.11
C SER A 53 34.79 -9.43 21.61
N ALA A 54 35.67 -10.27 21.04
CA ALA A 54 35.94 -10.28 19.61
C ALA A 54 34.82 -11.00 18.83
N ILE A 55 34.25 -12.05 19.42
CA ILE A 55 33.06 -12.74 18.89
C ILE A 55 31.87 -11.78 18.88
N ASP A 56 31.61 -11.10 20.00
CA ASP A 56 30.51 -10.14 20.13
C ASP A 56 30.61 -9.00 19.11
N TYR A 57 31.82 -8.51 18.84
CA TYR A 57 32.08 -7.50 17.82
C TYR A 57 31.65 -7.97 16.42
N VAL A 58 32.07 -9.17 16.02
CA VAL A 58 31.71 -9.75 14.71
C VAL A 58 30.20 -10.02 14.63
N SER A 59 29.60 -10.54 15.70
CA SER A 59 28.15 -10.73 15.78
C SER A 59 27.37 -9.42 15.60
N GLY A 60 27.86 -8.31 16.17
CA GLY A 60 27.26 -6.99 15.97
C GLY A 60 27.29 -6.54 14.49
N ARG A 61 28.38 -6.82 13.77
CA ARG A 61 28.48 -6.52 12.33
C ARG A 61 27.50 -7.36 11.51
N ILE A 62 27.37 -8.65 11.82
CA ILE A 62 26.39 -9.54 11.17
C ILE A 62 24.96 -9.00 11.38
N GLN A 63 24.59 -8.67 12.61
CA GLN A 63 23.24 -8.16 12.92
C GLN A 63 22.92 -6.87 12.16
N ALA A 64 23.89 -5.94 12.06
CA ALA A 64 23.70 -4.71 11.30
C ALA A 64 23.47 -4.97 9.80
N LEU A 65 24.20 -5.93 9.21
CA LEU A 65 24.02 -6.32 7.81
C LEU A 65 22.69 -7.05 7.57
N GLU A 66 22.27 -7.92 8.50
CA GLU A 66 20.98 -8.61 8.44
C GLU A 66 19.81 -7.61 8.52
N LEU A 67 19.93 -6.60 9.38
CA LEU A 67 18.95 -5.51 9.43
C LEU A 67 18.86 -4.77 8.09
N ARG A 68 20.00 -4.45 7.48
CA ARG A 68 20.04 -3.84 6.14
C ARG A 68 19.38 -4.73 5.08
N ALA A 69 19.67 -6.03 5.08
CA ALA A 69 19.07 -6.99 4.15
C ALA A 69 17.54 -7.02 4.26
N LYS A 70 17.02 -7.01 5.49
CA LYS A 70 15.59 -6.99 5.76
C LYS A 70 14.93 -5.69 5.28
N LEU A 71 15.60 -4.55 5.42
CA LEU A 71 15.10 -3.27 4.90
C LEU A 71 15.00 -3.28 3.37
N LEU A 72 16.00 -3.82 2.68
CA LEU A 72 16.01 -4.01 1.23
C LEU A 72 14.84 -4.87 0.74
N GLU A 73 14.60 -6.00 1.40
CA GLU A 73 13.48 -6.89 1.11
C GLU A 73 12.13 -6.19 1.31
N THR A 74 12.01 -5.44 2.41
CA THR A 74 10.79 -4.68 2.74
C THR A 74 10.51 -3.61 1.68
N GLN A 75 11.53 -2.86 1.25
CA GLN A 75 11.37 -1.87 0.18
C GLN A 75 10.92 -2.53 -1.13
N SER A 76 11.54 -3.64 -1.50
CA SER A 76 11.16 -4.39 -2.70
C SER A 76 9.73 -4.93 -2.63
N ALA A 77 9.24 -5.27 -1.44
CA ALA A 77 7.85 -5.67 -1.22
C ALA A 77 6.89 -4.48 -1.39
N ILE A 78 7.24 -3.31 -0.85
CA ILE A 78 6.47 -2.07 -1.03
C ILE A 78 6.37 -1.72 -2.51
N ASP A 79 7.48 -1.67 -3.24
CA ASP A 79 7.50 -1.32 -4.67
C ASP A 79 6.67 -2.30 -5.54
N ARG A 80 6.56 -3.57 -5.11
CA ARG A 80 5.69 -4.55 -5.78
C ARG A 80 4.22 -4.31 -5.47
N LEU A 81 3.89 -3.97 -4.23
CA LEU A 81 2.52 -3.65 -3.82
C LEU A 81 2.04 -2.36 -4.47
N GLU A 82 2.89 -1.35 -4.58
CA GLU A 82 2.57 -0.09 -5.27
C GLU A 82 2.27 -0.34 -6.75
N ARG A 83 3.14 -1.08 -7.45
CA ARG A 83 2.90 -1.44 -8.87
C ARG A 83 1.62 -2.26 -9.05
N ALA A 84 1.40 -3.26 -8.20
CA ALA A 84 0.17 -4.05 -8.25
C ALA A 84 -1.08 -3.17 -8.02
N ASN A 85 -0.99 -2.19 -7.12
CA ASN A 85 -2.08 -1.25 -6.86
C ASN A 85 -2.31 -0.26 -8.01
N GLU A 86 -1.25 0.21 -8.68
CA GLU A 86 -1.35 1.06 -9.88
C GLU A 86 -1.97 0.31 -11.07
N GLU A 87 -1.54 -0.94 -11.31
CA GLU A 87 -2.09 -1.81 -12.34
C GLU A 87 -3.57 -2.10 -12.07
N ALA A 88 -3.94 -2.40 -10.83
CA ALA A 88 -5.33 -2.57 -10.44
C ALA A 88 -6.12 -1.25 -10.64
N GLY A 89 -5.62 -0.13 -10.10
CA GLY A 89 -6.24 1.20 -10.17
C GLY A 89 -6.52 1.69 -11.59
N SER A 90 -5.57 1.52 -12.51
CA SER A 90 -5.69 1.96 -13.91
C SER A 90 -6.73 1.15 -14.70
N GLY A 91 -6.85 -0.15 -14.45
CA GLY A 91 -7.93 -0.98 -14.99
C GLY A 91 -9.31 -0.55 -14.48
N TYR A 92 -9.41 -0.20 -13.19
CA TYR A 92 -10.67 0.20 -12.56
C TYR A 92 -11.22 1.53 -13.07
N VAL A 93 -10.40 2.57 -13.14
CA VAL A 93 -10.85 3.90 -13.60
C VAL A 93 -11.28 3.84 -15.06
N ALA A 94 -10.57 3.09 -15.90
CA ALA A 94 -10.92 2.93 -17.31
C ALA A 94 -12.23 2.14 -17.50
N ALA A 95 -12.46 1.07 -16.73
CA ALA A 95 -13.68 0.28 -16.79
C ALA A 95 -14.91 1.08 -16.30
N VAL A 96 -14.80 1.76 -15.15
CA VAL A 96 -15.87 2.61 -14.63
C VAL A 96 -16.14 3.79 -15.56
N SER A 97 -15.10 4.43 -16.11
CA SER A 97 -15.26 5.51 -17.09
C SER A 97 -15.92 5.05 -18.38
N ARG A 98 -15.72 3.80 -18.81
CA ARG A 98 -16.40 3.23 -19.97
C ARG A 98 -17.87 2.94 -19.66
N LEU A 99 -18.15 2.36 -18.50
CA LEU A 99 -19.53 2.06 -18.08
C LEU A 99 -20.35 3.33 -17.88
N ALA A 100 -19.74 4.37 -17.30
CA ALA A 100 -20.33 5.70 -17.11
C ALA A 100 -20.55 6.49 -18.41
N ARG A 101 -19.94 6.10 -19.54
CA ARG A 101 -20.24 6.69 -20.86
C ARG A 101 -21.40 6.00 -21.57
N THR A 102 -21.78 4.79 -21.13
CA THR A 102 -22.91 4.04 -21.72
C THR A 102 -24.28 4.53 -21.22
N ARG A 103 -24.32 5.17 -20.04
CA ARG A 103 -25.48 5.84 -19.46
C ARG A 103 -25.03 7.20 -18.92
N ASP A 104 -25.76 8.27 -19.22
CA ASP A 104 -25.43 9.64 -18.78
C ASP A 104 -25.74 9.86 -17.29
N TYR A 105 -24.97 9.20 -16.41
CA TYR A 105 -25.10 9.37 -14.96
C TYR A 105 -24.80 10.81 -14.54
N LEU A 106 -25.63 11.35 -13.63
CA LEU A 106 -25.38 12.67 -13.03
C LEU A 106 -24.09 12.67 -12.23
N VAL A 107 -23.85 11.60 -11.47
CA VAL A 107 -22.63 11.42 -10.67
C VAL A 107 -22.35 9.94 -10.46
N VAL A 108 -21.07 9.59 -10.43
CA VAL A 108 -20.58 8.23 -10.13
C VAL A 108 -19.66 8.30 -8.93
N GLY A 109 -19.79 7.35 -8.02
CA GLY A 109 -18.89 7.24 -6.86
C GLY A 109 -19.18 6.01 -6.01
N ARG A 110 -18.43 5.86 -4.92
CA ARG A 110 -18.67 4.78 -3.95
C ARG A 110 -19.74 5.19 -2.96
N LEU A 111 -20.76 4.35 -2.79
CA LEU A 111 -21.86 4.57 -1.87
C LEU A 111 -21.47 4.11 -0.46
N LEU A 112 -21.58 4.98 0.54
CA LEU A 112 -21.27 4.67 1.93
C LEU A 112 -22.39 5.18 2.85
N PRO A 113 -22.72 4.52 3.96
CA PRO A 113 -23.58 5.11 4.99
C PRO A 113 -22.96 6.40 5.53
N SER A 114 -23.76 7.44 5.75
CA SER A 114 -23.26 8.63 6.42
C SER A 114 -23.15 8.41 7.93
N THR A 115 -22.00 8.75 8.51
CA THR A 115 -21.81 8.80 9.96
C THR A 115 -22.43 10.04 10.63
N ILE A 116 -22.70 11.10 9.86
CA ILE A 116 -23.32 12.35 10.34
C ILE A 116 -24.86 12.26 10.26
N TYR A 117 -25.35 11.96 9.06
CA TYR A 117 -26.75 11.73 8.71
C TYR A 117 -27.16 10.27 8.87
N ASP A 118 -27.29 9.80 10.11
CA ASP A 118 -27.50 8.39 10.47
C ASP A 118 -28.95 8.02 10.78
N GLY A 119 -29.89 8.97 10.75
CA GLY A 119 -31.29 8.75 11.13
C GLY A 119 -31.58 8.89 12.63
N THR A 120 -30.57 9.04 13.50
CA THR A 120 -30.76 9.15 14.95
C THR A 120 -31.16 10.56 15.36
N ARG A 121 -30.42 11.56 14.88
CA ARG A 121 -30.64 13.00 15.18
C ARG A 121 -30.83 13.85 13.95
N LEU A 122 -30.25 13.41 12.83
CA LEU A 122 -30.39 14.02 11.51
C LEU A 122 -31.02 12.98 10.57
N PRO A 123 -31.64 13.41 9.46
CA PRO A 123 -32.19 12.48 8.48
C PRO A 123 -31.14 11.45 8.03
N LEU A 124 -31.56 10.21 7.76
CA LEU A 124 -30.67 9.19 7.20
C LEU A 124 -30.28 9.57 5.78
N LEU A 125 -28.99 9.70 5.50
CA LEU A 125 -28.45 9.91 4.16
C LEU A 125 -27.27 8.97 3.91
N TYR A 126 -27.03 8.69 2.65
CA TYR A 126 -25.81 8.03 2.19
C TYR A 126 -24.85 9.07 1.65
N ARG A 127 -23.55 8.74 1.63
CA ARG A 127 -22.50 9.54 1.02
C ARG A 127 -22.05 8.86 -0.26
N LEU A 128 -21.95 9.65 -1.32
CA LEU A 128 -21.25 9.27 -2.52
C LEU A 128 -19.84 9.86 -2.45
N VAL A 129 -18.81 9.02 -2.46
CA VAL A 129 -17.41 9.45 -2.37
C VAL A 129 -16.65 9.22 -3.68
N SER A 130 -15.64 10.06 -3.93
CA SER A 130 -14.76 9.93 -5.08
C SER A 130 -14.04 8.58 -5.12
N ILE A 131 -13.86 8.06 -6.34
CA ILE A 131 -13.19 6.78 -6.62
C ILE A 131 -11.76 6.95 -7.15
N ASP A 132 -11.42 8.16 -7.60
CA ASP A 132 -10.19 8.51 -8.33
C ASP A 132 -9.16 9.26 -7.47
N SER A 133 -9.48 9.56 -6.23
CA SER A 133 -8.63 10.34 -5.33
C SER A 133 -8.02 9.48 -4.23
N ALA A 134 -6.73 9.68 -3.95
CA ALA A 134 -6.04 9.07 -2.81
C ALA A 134 -6.70 9.39 -1.45
N VAL A 135 -7.49 10.47 -1.37
CA VAL A 135 -8.27 10.87 -0.19
C VAL A 135 -9.75 10.90 -0.53
N ALA A 136 -10.55 10.04 0.09
CA ALA A 136 -11.99 9.94 -0.17
C ALA A 136 -12.71 11.27 0.14
N ARG A 137 -13.14 11.99 -0.90
CA ARG A 137 -13.93 13.23 -0.80
C ARG A 137 -15.40 12.92 -1.03
N THR A 138 -16.28 13.51 -0.23
CA THR A 138 -17.73 13.44 -0.49
C THR A 138 -18.07 14.28 -1.73
N LEU A 139 -18.67 13.64 -2.72
CA LEU A 139 -19.20 14.27 -3.93
C LEU A 139 -20.64 14.75 -3.71
N ALA A 140 -21.47 13.91 -3.09
CA ALA A 140 -22.87 14.19 -2.80
C ALA A 140 -23.37 13.39 -1.60
N TYR A 141 -24.46 13.84 -1.00
CA TYR A 141 -25.31 13.02 -0.15
C TYR A 141 -26.48 12.47 -0.95
N ILE A 142 -26.87 11.23 -0.69
CA ILE A 142 -27.94 10.54 -1.41
C ILE A 142 -29.07 10.25 -0.42
N THR A 143 -30.27 10.72 -0.74
CA THR A 143 -31.48 10.41 0.04
C THR A 143 -31.89 8.95 -0.20
N PRO A 144 -32.18 8.16 0.84
CA PRO A 144 -32.72 6.82 0.67
C PRO A 144 -34.14 6.89 0.11
N GLU A 145 -34.38 6.14 -0.96
CA GLU A 145 -35.72 5.90 -1.50
C GLU A 145 -36.02 4.39 -1.30
N PRO A 146 -37.17 4.02 -0.72
CA PRO A 146 -37.45 2.63 -0.34
C PRO A 146 -37.33 1.63 -1.49
N GLU A 147 -37.63 2.06 -2.72
CA GLU A 147 -37.61 1.23 -3.92
C GLU A 147 -36.18 0.94 -4.43
N LEU A 148 -35.17 1.68 -3.96
CA LEU A 148 -33.80 1.60 -4.49
C LEU A 148 -32.85 0.75 -3.64
N ASP A 149 -33.26 0.36 -2.43
CA ASP A 149 -32.48 -0.47 -1.48
C ASP A 149 -30.99 -0.10 -1.46
N LEU A 150 -30.68 1.05 -0.85
CA LEU A 150 -29.33 1.59 -0.78
C LEU A 150 -28.45 0.81 0.19
N ASP A 151 -29.03 0.18 1.21
CA ASP A 151 -28.33 -0.68 2.18
C ASP A 151 -27.67 -1.86 1.46
N ALA A 152 -28.41 -2.55 0.57
CA ALA A 152 -27.85 -3.63 -0.24
C ALA A 152 -26.75 -3.19 -1.22
N LYS A 153 -26.63 -1.88 -1.48
CA LYS A 153 -25.63 -1.28 -2.37
C LYS A 153 -24.51 -0.59 -1.61
N ALA A 154 -24.49 -0.69 -0.29
CA ALA A 154 -23.43 -0.10 0.52
C ALA A 154 -22.05 -0.65 0.11
N ASN A 155 -21.06 0.24 0.10
CA ASN A 155 -19.69 0.03 -0.38
C ASN A 155 -19.54 -0.25 -1.88
N ALA A 156 -20.62 -0.39 -2.66
CA ALA A 156 -20.55 -0.54 -4.11
C ALA A 156 -20.17 0.78 -4.81
N ILE A 157 -19.60 0.69 -6.00
CA ILE A 157 -19.50 1.84 -6.92
C ILE A 157 -20.82 1.91 -7.67
N VAL A 158 -21.47 3.07 -7.59
CA VAL A 158 -22.80 3.27 -8.16
C VAL A 158 -22.84 4.48 -9.08
N GLY A 159 -23.66 4.39 -10.11
CA GLY A 159 -24.06 5.51 -10.95
C GLY A 159 -25.43 6.02 -10.53
N ILE A 160 -25.57 7.33 -10.36
CA ILE A 160 -26.80 7.98 -9.90
C ILE A 160 -27.45 8.75 -11.05
N LEU A 161 -28.75 8.55 -11.24
CA LEU A 161 -29.61 9.41 -12.05
C LEU A 161 -30.67 10.05 -11.16
N THR A 162 -31.10 11.24 -11.54
CA THR A 162 -32.23 11.93 -10.92
C THR A 162 -32.99 12.71 -11.97
N ASP A 163 -34.31 12.75 -11.85
CA ASP A 163 -35.21 13.65 -12.56
C ASP A 163 -35.63 14.86 -11.69
N LYS A 164 -35.12 14.94 -10.46
CA LYS A 164 -35.46 15.97 -9.48
C LYS A 164 -34.34 17.01 -9.37
N PRO A 165 -34.68 18.27 -9.04
CA PRO A 165 -33.68 19.28 -8.73
C PRO A 165 -32.76 18.83 -7.59
N THR A 166 -31.46 19.06 -7.74
CA THR A 166 -30.49 18.80 -6.67
C THR A 166 -30.52 19.93 -5.64
N GLU A 167 -30.65 19.59 -4.36
CA GLU A 167 -30.61 20.57 -3.28
C GLU A 167 -29.15 20.79 -2.87
N THR A 168 -28.66 22.01 -2.91
CA THR A 168 -27.26 22.31 -2.57
C THR A 168 -27.19 22.92 -1.18
N THR A 169 -26.46 22.27 -0.26
CA THR A 169 -26.04 22.90 1.00
C THR A 169 -24.78 23.72 0.77
N GLU A 170 -24.34 24.54 1.74
CA GLU A 170 -23.17 25.43 1.59
C GLU A 170 -21.87 24.74 1.13
N MET A 171 -21.75 23.41 1.22
CA MET A 171 -20.53 22.68 0.83
C MET A 171 -20.73 21.43 -0.04
N VAL A 172 -21.89 20.78 -0.02
CA VAL A 172 -22.14 19.50 -0.73
C VAL A 172 -23.59 19.39 -1.20
N SER A 173 -23.81 18.81 -2.38
CA SER A 173 -25.14 18.55 -2.94
C SER A 173 -25.84 17.36 -2.28
N VAL A 174 -27.14 17.47 -2.04
CA VAL A 174 -28.05 16.39 -1.66
C VAL A 174 -28.88 16.01 -2.88
N ILE A 175 -28.76 14.75 -3.30
CA ILE A 175 -29.42 14.20 -4.48
C ILE A 175 -30.50 13.23 -4.02
N ARG A 176 -31.70 13.41 -4.55
CA ARG A 176 -32.78 12.44 -4.44
C ARG A 176 -32.76 11.56 -5.70
N PRO A 177 -32.26 10.33 -5.63
CA PRO A 177 -32.06 9.49 -6.81
C PRO A 177 -33.39 8.97 -7.36
N THR A 178 -33.44 8.78 -8.67
CA THR A 178 -34.51 8.04 -9.38
C THR A 178 -34.00 6.67 -9.79
N VAL A 179 -32.68 6.55 -10.04
CA VAL A 179 -32.00 5.29 -10.33
C VAL A 179 -30.65 5.27 -9.62
N VAL A 180 -30.32 4.11 -9.03
CA VAL A 180 -28.99 3.80 -8.50
C VAL A 180 -28.53 2.46 -9.08
N ASP A 181 -27.69 2.52 -10.10
CA ASP A 181 -27.13 1.34 -10.73
C ASP A 181 -25.81 0.95 -10.07
N VAL A 182 -25.66 -0.33 -9.74
CA VAL A 182 -24.36 -0.88 -9.30
C VAL A 182 -23.48 -1.06 -10.51
N LEU A 183 -22.42 -0.27 -10.59
CA LEU A 183 -21.38 -0.37 -11.62
C LEU A 183 -20.30 -1.37 -11.21
N GLN A 184 -20.06 -1.52 -9.92
CA GLN A 184 -19.17 -2.52 -9.33
C GLN A 184 -19.63 -2.88 -7.91
N ALA A 185 -19.75 -4.17 -7.62
CA ALA A 185 -20.12 -4.67 -6.30
C ALA A 185 -19.06 -4.34 -5.23
N ALA A 186 -19.47 -4.37 -3.96
CA ALA A 186 -18.54 -4.21 -2.84
C ALA A 186 -17.51 -5.36 -2.81
N PRO A 187 -16.23 -5.08 -2.53
CA PRO A 187 -15.24 -6.14 -2.37
C PRO A 187 -15.64 -7.06 -1.21
N GLY A 188 -15.89 -8.34 -1.50
CA GLY A 188 -16.34 -9.35 -0.54
C GLY A 188 -17.74 -9.94 -0.77
N ASN A 189 -18.47 -9.47 -1.78
CA ASN A 189 -19.73 -10.08 -2.24
C ASN A 189 -19.51 -10.77 -3.60
N GLU A 190 -18.73 -11.86 -3.63
CA GLU A 190 -18.70 -12.85 -4.72
C GLU A 190 -19.23 -14.19 -4.21
#